data_AF-A0A6V8EB28-F1
#
_entry.id   AF-A0A6V8EB28-F1
#
_cell.length_a   1.000
_cell.length_b   1.000
_cell.length_c   1.000
_cell.angle_alpha   90.00
_cell.angle_beta   90.00
_cell.angle_gamma   90.00
#
_symmetry.space_group_name_H-M   'P 1'
#
loop_
_entity.id
_entity.type
_entity.pdbx_description
1 polymer ?
#
loop_
_entity_poly.entity_id
_entity_poly.type
_entity_poly.pdbx_seq_one_letter_code
_entity_poly.pdbx_strand_id
1 'polypeptide(L)'
;MEYEFSGNDKMRTNAVSIFLILTLVLAITIPLSEGNSSGRHNSGASGCNCHGGASSSITATYTFPAEYDPNAASYAITIGFTGGNNGQGGGFSLQVDQGTLTNPGANTKISGSSVTHSGSGATTWTFDWIPPAVGSGDVTVQLAVMNANLASGNNGDVWSKTLLIIAELEEKDSDGDGFTDSNDAFPNDPDEWEDSDNDGVGDNADEFPDDPSETTDSDGDGVGDNSDWAPDDPAESADSDGDGVGDNADAFPNDATETTDSDGDGIGDNSDWAPNDATESADSDGDGVGDNADAFPNDATETVDSDNDGVGDNSDWAPNDASETADTDSDGVGDNADAFPTDATETLDTDGDGVGDNSDWAPNDASETADTDGDGVGNNADAFPDDATETQDSDLDGVGDNADAFPDDSNETVDSDSDGVGDNGDWAPNDASEAADTDSDGVGDNADAFPNDGTETVDSDFDGVGDNADVFPNDATEVADADGDGVGDNADAFDQDPFETTDTDGDGIGDNSDAFPDDASEAEDTDNDGVGNNADAFDNDPTETTDSDGDGVGDNSDWAPNDAAETTDSDGDGVGDNADAFPEDASETTDSDGNGVGDNAQAIAEAEAARQKAADEKLRNSIIIGV
;
A
#
# COMPACT_ATOMS: atom_id res chain seq x y z
N MET A 1 6.97 56.16 -27.97
CA MET A 1 6.22 55.52 -29.08
C MET A 1 4.92 56.33 -29.19
N GLU A 2 4.86 57.25 -30.16
CA GLU A 2 3.90 57.24 -31.30
C GLU A 2 2.49 57.70 -30.82
N TYR A 3 1.86 58.81 -31.22
CA TYR A 3 1.81 59.53 -32.51
C TYR A 3 1.47 61.04 -32.31
N GLU A 4 2.10 61.92 -33.09
CA GLU A 4 1.66 63.31 -33.34
C GLU A 4 0.66 63.36 -34.51
N PHE A 5 -0.28 64.31 -34.49
CA PHE A 5 -0.99 64.78 -35.68
C PHE A 5 -0.92 66.31 -35.80
N SER A 6 -0.60 66.75 -37.01
CA SER A 6 -0.32 68.12 -37.44
C SER A 6 -1.41 68.60 -38.42
N GLY A 7 -1.72 69.90 -38.39
CA GLY A 7 -2.39 70.61 -39.50
C GLY A 7 -2.91 71.99 -39.08
N ASN A 8 -2.26 73.08 -39.51
CA ASN A 8 -2.72 74.04 -40.55
C ASN A 8 -3.83 75.01 -40.03
N ASP A 9 -3.88 76.31 -40.32
CA ASP A 9 -3.30 77.10 -41.39
C ASP A 9 -3.38 78.60 -41.02
N LYS A 10 -2.42 79.41 -41.48
CA LYS A 10 -2.46 80.88 -41.38
C LYS A 10 -3.01 81.47 -42.67
N MET A 11 -4.05 82.32 -42.61
CA MET A 11 -4.24 83.40 -43.59
C MET A 11 -4.97 84.60 -42.98
N ARG A 12 -4.23 85.69 -42.73
CA ARG A 12 -4.78 87.05 -42.55
C ARG A 12 -4.58 87.82 -43.85
N THR A 13 -5.66 88.39 -44.40
CA THR A 13 -5.59 89.29 -45.56
C THR A 13 -6.27 90.61 -45.23
N ASN A 14 -5.47 91.68 -45.17
CA ASN A 14 -5.93 93.06 -45.09
C ASN A 14 -6.42 93.51 -46.48
N ALA A 15 -7.54 94.25 -46.55
CA ALA A 15 -7.88 95.04 -47.74
C ALA A 15 -8.58 96.36 -47.36
N VAL A 16 -7.85 97.44 -47.66
CA VAL A 16 -8.27 98.86 -47.70
C VAL A 16 -9.31 99.08 -48.81
N SER A 17 -10.27 99.99 -48.63
CA SER A 17 -10.94 100.64 -49.77
C SER A 17 -11.39 102.08 -49.48
N ILE A 18 -10.92 102.97 -50.36
CA ILE A 18 -11.16 104.41 -50.46
C ILE A 18 -12.28 104.62 -51.48
N PHE A 19 -13.32 105.41 -51.17
CA PHE A 19 -14.38 105.76 -52.13
C PHE A 19 -14.14 107.14 -52.78
N LEU A 20 -14.12 107.12 -54.11
CA LEU A 20 -13.93 108.26 -55.01
C LEU A 20 -15.28 108.63 -55.64
N ILE A 21 -15.75 109.87 -55.43
CA ILE A 21 -17.00 110.40 -56.00
C ILE A 21 -16.79 110.68 -57.49
N LEU A 22 -17.58 110.04 -58.37
CA LEU A 22 -17.61 110.35 -59.80
C LEU A 22 -19.04 110.70 -60.25
N THR A 23 -19.27 111.99 -60.52
CA THR A 23 -20.48 112.53 -61.12
C THR A 23 -20.45 112.34 -62.64
N LEU A 24 -21.35 111.50 -63.18
CA LEU A 24 -21.51 111.30 -64.62
C LEU A 24 -22.79 111.98 -65.12
N VAL A 25 -22.63 113.12 -65.79
CA VAL A 25 -23.69 113.81 -66.53
C VAL A 25 -23.90 113.10 -67.87
N LEU A 26 -25.02 112.41 -68.04
CA LEU A 26 -25.39 111.75 -69.29
C LEU A 26 -26.38 112.62 -70.09
N ALA A 27 -25.96 113.01 -71.29
CA ALA A 27 -26.71 113.84 -72.22
C ALA A 27 -27.98 113.12 -72.73
N ILE A 28 -29.13 113.76 -72.55
CA ILE A 28 -30.44 113.31 -73.02
C ILE A 28 -30.52 113.49 -74.54
N THR A 29 -30.60 112.38 -75.28
CA THR A 29 -31.20 112.38 -76.61
C THR A 29 -32.71 112.26 -76.43
N ILE A 30 -33.45 113.36 -76.66
CA ILE A 30 -34.92 113.34 -76.67
C ILE A 30 -35.40 112.64 -77.96
N PRO A 31 -36.09 111.49 -77.90
CA PRO A 31 -36.88 111.05 -79.04
C PRO A 31 -38.05 112.01 -79.25
N LEU A 32 -38.39 112.19 -80.53
CA LEU A 32 -39.52 112.97 -81.01
C LEU A 32 -40.81 112.62 -80.24
N SER A 33 -41.56 113.66 -79.91
CA SER A 33 -42.84 113.66 -79.22
C SER A 33 -43.86 112.67 -79.83
N GLU A 34 -44.03 111.51 -79.21
CA GLU A 34 -45.26 110.71 -79.36
C GLU A 34 -46.29 111.14 -78.32
N GLY A 35 -47.11 112.12 -78.69
CA GLY A 35 -48.38 112.38 -78.01
C GLY A 35 -49.45 111.49 -78.65
N ASN A 36 -49.78 110.37 -78.02
CA ASN A 36 -50.87 109.49 -78.44
C ASN A 36 -51.80 109.23 -77.23
N SER A 37 -53.07 108.93 -77.49
CA SER A 37 -54.08 108.56 -76.50
C SER A 37 -53.76 107.27 -75.71
N SER A 38 -52.59 106.68 -75.95
CA SER A 38 -52.09 105.45 -75.33
C SER A 38 -50.90 105.66 -74.40
N GLY A 39 -50.67 106.89 -73.90
CA GLY A 39 -49.69 107.21 -72.85
C GLY A 39 -48.23 107.37 -73.26
N ARG A 40 -47.47 108.07 -72.41
CA ARG A 40 -46.10 108.53 -72.66
C ARG A 40 -45.16 108.11 -71.52
N HIS A 41 -44.13 107.33 -71.85
CA HIS A 41 -43.07 106.97 -70.92
C HIS A 41 -42.14 108.15 -70.61
N ASN A 42 -41.35 108.02 -69.54
CA ASN A 42 -40.29 108.95 -69.14
C ASN A 42 -40.79 110.40 -68.98
N SER A 43 -42.04 110.57 -68.56
CA SER A 43 -42.68 111.87 -68.38
C SER A 43 -43.10 112.13 -66.93
N GLY A 44 -42.71 111.26 -65.99
CA GLY A 44 -42.97 111.45 -64.55
C GLY A 44 -42.42 112.78 -64.02
N ALA A 45 -41.13 113.10 -64.27
CA ALA A 45 -40.55 114.39 -63.89
C ALA A 45 -41.08 115.57 -64.72
N SER A 46 -41.20 115.36 -66.04
CA SER A 46 -41.56 116.43 -66.99
C SER A 46 -43.03 116.84 -66.88
N GLY A 47 -43.89 115.96 -66.38
CA GLY A 47 -45.32 116.17 -66.28
C GLY A 47 -46.08 115.98 -67.59
N CYS A 48 -47.38 116.19 -67.54
CA CYS A 48 -48.29 115.97 -68.67
C CYS A 48 -48.52 117.25 -69.50
N ASN A 49 -47.44 117.94 -69.90
CA ASN A 49 -47.47 119.27 -70.54
C ASN A 49 -48.27 119.36 -71.85
N CYS A 50 -48.56 118.23 -72.50
CA CYS A 50 -49.43 118.20 -73.69
C CYS A 50 -50.90 118.57 -73.36
N HIS A 51 -51.28 118.59 -72.09
CA HIS A 51 -52.65 118.82 -71.61
C HIS A 51 -52.78 120.11 -70.77
N GLY A 52 -52.01 121.14 -71.12
CA GLY A 52 -52.05 122.45 -70.44
C GLY A 52 -51.13 122.53 -69.23
N GLY A 53 -51.38 123.51 -68.36
CA GLY A 53 -50.59 123.74 -67.14
C GLY A 53 -50.97 122.78 -66.01
N ALA A 54 -50.03 122.53 -65.10
CA ALA A 54 -50.30 121.77 -63.89
C ALA A 54 -51.40 122.44 -63.04
N SER A 55 -52.24 121.63 -62.39
CA SER A 55 -53.33 122.10 -61.54
C SER A 55 -53.23 121.48 -60.15
N SER A 56 -53.50 122.28 -59.12
CA SER A 56 -53.67 121.80 -57.75
C SER A 56 -55.02 121.13 -57.50
N SER A 57 -55.90 121.08 -58.50
CA SER A 57 -57.22 120.46 -58.39
C SER A 57 -57.19 118.93 -58.51
N ILE A 58 -56.04 118.32 -58.80
CA ILE A 58 -55.84 116.86 -58.93
C ILE A 58 -54.64 116.42 -58.10
N THR A 59 -54.77 115.33 -57.36
CA THR A 59 -53.72 114.77 -56.50
C THR A 59 -53.50 113.31 -56.86
N ALA A 60 -52.25 112.90 -57.07
CA ALA A 60 -51.92 111.50 -57.31
C ALA A 60 -52.20 110.63 -56.08
N THR A 61 -52.70 109.42 -56.30
CA THR A 61 -52.77 108.36 -55.29
C THR A 61 -51.90 107.19 -55.73
N TYR A 62 -51.26 106.53 -54.77
CA TYR A 62 -50.34 105.43 -55.02
C TYR A 62 -50.26 104.48 -53.81
N THR A 63 -49.70 103.28 -53.99
CA THR A 63 -49.50 102.28 -52.92
C THR A 63 -48.03 101.83 -52.78
N PHE A 64 -47.07 102.71 -53.11
CA PHE A 64 -45.68 102.47 -52.73
C PHE A 64 -45.54 102.40 -51.19
N PRO A 65 -44.67 101.53 -50.65
CA PRO A 65 -44.40 101.50 -49.23
C PRO A 65 -43.62 102.75 -48.79
N ALA A 66 -43.58 103.04 -47.50
CA ALA A 66 -42.79 104.15 -46.96
C ALA A 66 -41.28 103.84 -46.99
N GLU A 67 -40.94 102.58 -46.72
CA GLU A 67 -39.59 102.00 -46.77
C GLU A 67 -39.67 100.68 -47.53
N TYR A 68 -38.57 100.24 -48.13
CA TYR A 68 -38.49 98.94 -48.78
C TYR A 68 -37.53 98.02 -48.02
N ASP A 69 -37.95 96.77 -47.88
CA ASP A 69 -37.07 95.68 -47.48
C ASP A 69 -36.36 95.20 -48.76
N PRO A 70 -35.03 95.31 -48.86
CA PRO A 70 -34.27 94.86 -50.04
C PRO A 70 -34.42 93.36 -50.31
N ASN A 71 -34.86 92.58 -49.34
CA ASN A 71 -35.12 91.14 -49.46
C ASN A 71 -36.57 90.83 -49.84
N ALA A 72 -37.46 91.83 -49.91
CA ALA A 72 -38.85 91.62 -50.31
C ALA A 72 -38.96 91.22 -51.79
N ALA A 73 -39.73 90.17 -52.08
CA ALA A 73 -39.87 89.63 -53.43
C ALA A 73 -40.49 90.62 -54.44
N SER A 74 -41.52 91.38 -54.05
CA SER A 74 -42.16 92.44 -54.86
C SER A 74 -43.22 93.22 -54.08
N TYR A 75 -43.50 94.46 -54.47
CA TYR A 75 -44.63 95.28 -54.02
C TYR A 75 -45.67 95.46 -55.12
N ALA A 76 -46.95 95.24 -54.81
CA ALA A 76 -48.05 95.52 -55.74
C ALA A 76 -48.42 97.01 -55.72
N ILE A 77 -48.20 97.71 -56.84
CA ILE A 77 -48.40 99.15 -56.96
C ILE A 77 -49.69 99.48 -57.72
N THR A 78 -50.54 100.30 -57.11
CA THR A 78 -51.73 100.89 -57.74
C THR A 78 -51.56 102.40 -57.81
N ILE A 79 -51.63 102.97 -59.01
CA ILE A 79 -51.62 104.41 -59.27
C ILE A 79 -53.03 104.88 -59.61
N GLY A 80 -53.42 106.04 -59.10
CA GLY A 80 -54.63 106.75 -59.47
C GLY A 80 -54.52 108.23 -59.14
N PHE A 81 -55.66 108.88 -59.02
CA PHE A 81 -55.74 110.26 -58.56
C PHE A 81 -57.09 110.57 -57.91
N THR A 82 -57.14 111.63 -57.10
CA THR A 82 -58.37 112.23 -56.58
C THR A 82 -58.50 113.69 -57.02
N GLY A 83 -59.72 114.23 -56.98
CA GLY A 83 -60.02 115.56 -57.51
C GLY A 83 -60.22 115.56 -59.04
N GLY A 84 -60.06 116.71 -59.66
CA GLY A 84 -60.22 116.92 -61.10
C GLY A 84 -61.54 117.61 -61.49
N ASN A 85 -61.80 117.66 -62.80
CA ASN A 85 -62.93 118.40 -63.38
C ASN A 85 -64.09 117.48 -63.82
N ASN A 86 -64.32 116.36 -63.12
CA ASN A 86 -65.31 115.32 -63.47
C ASN A 86 -65.13 114.69 -64.87
N GLY A 87 -63.90 114.67 -65.39
CA GLY A 87 -63.58 113.96 -66.63
C GLY A 87 -63.63 112.44 -66.45
N GLN A 88 -64.17 111.70 -67.43
CA GLN A 88 -64.31 110.23 -67.38
C GLN A 88 -63.03 109.49 -67.86
N GLY A 89 -61.92 110.19 -68.07
CA GLY A 89 -60.67 109.62 -68.56
C GLY A 89 -59.45 110.19 -67.84
N GLY A 90 -58.31 109.56 -68.06
CA GLY A 90 -57.08 109.96 -67.42
C GLY A 90 -55.85 109.31 -68.02
N GLY A 91 -54.71 109.69 -67.46
CA GLY A 91 -53.43 109.13 -67.79
C GLY A 91 -52.44 109.32 -66.65
N PHE A 92 -51.39 108.50 -66.64
CA PHE A 92 -50.24 108.72 -65.78
C PHE A 92 -48.94 108.44 -66.52
N SER A 93 -47.84 108.95 -66.00
CA SER A 93 -46.48 108.58 -66.37
C SER A 93 -45.67 108.49 -65.09
N LEU A 94 -45.05 107.35 -64.86
CA LEU A 94 -44.19 107.12 -63.71
C LEU A 94 -42.80 106.70 -64.18
N GLN A 95 -41.79 107.11 -63.44
CA GLN A 95 -40.40 106.70 -63.62
C GLN A 95 -39.79 106.40 -62.26
N VAL A 96 -39.18 105.22 -62.13
CA VAL A 96 -38.32 104.86 -60.99
C VAL A 96 -36.85 105.01 -61.41
N ASP A 97 -35.98 105.37 -60.49
CA ASP A 97 -34.53 105.35 -60.71
C ASP A 97 -33.92 103.96 -60.46
N GLN A 98 -34.49 103.20 -59.51
CA GLN A 98 -34.05 101.87 -59.12
C GLN A 98 -35.21 100.87 -58.94
N GLY A 99 -34.85 99.59 -58.86
CA GLY A 99 -35.80 98.47 -58.84
C GLY A 99 -36.40 98.16 -60.22
N THR A 100 -37.15 97.07 -60.29
CA THR A 100 -37.68 96.53 -61.55
C THR A 100 -39.20 96.64 -61.60
N LEU A 101 -39.73 97.26 -62.65
CA LEU A 101 -41.17 97.34 -62.90
C LEU A 101 -41.63 96.12 -63.70
N THR A 102 -42.60 95.38 -63.19
CA THR A 102 -43.11 94.14 -63.80
C THR A 102 -44.64 94.08 -63.81
N ASN A 103 -45.20 93.06 -64.45
CA ASN A 103 -46.62 92.70 -64.39
C ASN A 103 -47.61 93.86 -64.64
N PRO A 104 -47.56 94.52 -65.82
CA PRO A 104 -48.45 95.65 -66.09
C PRO A 104 -49.92 95.20 -66.13
N GLY A 105 -50.78 95.91 -65.41
CA GLY A 105 -52.22 95.71 -65.48
C GLY A 105 -52.82 96.04 -66.85
N ALA A 106 -54.10 95.72 -67.05
CA ALA A 106 -54.77 95.80 -68.36
C ALA A 106 -54.71 97.18 -69.05
N ASN A 107 -54.64 98.26 -68.27
CA ASN A 107 -54.57 99.65 -68.77
C ASN A 107 -53.16 100.26 -68.66
N THR A 108 -52.15 99.44 -68.40
CA THR A 108 -50.77 99.84 -68.11
C THR A 108 -49.82 99.28 -69.15
N LYS A 109 -48.74 99.99 -69.45
CA LYS A 109 -47.60 99.47 -70.22
C LYS A 109 -46.29 99.91 -69.57
N ILE A 110 -45.28 99.04 -69.62
CA ILE A 110 -43.96 99.25 -69.01
C ILE A 110 -42.91 99.29 -70.12
N SER A 111 -41.93 100.18 -69.97
CA SER A 111 -40.77 100.29 -70.84
C SER A 111 -39.56 100.69 -69.99
N GLY A 112 -38.68 99.73 -69.69
CA GLY A 112 -37.56 99.94 -68.78
C GLY A 112 -38.04 100.40 -67.42
N SER A 113 -37.44 101.48 -66.89
CA SER A 113 -37.79 102.05 -65.58
C SER A 113 -39.00 102.99 -65.60
N SER A 114 -39.79 103.00 -66.67
CA SER A 114 -40.98 103.84 -66.77
C SER A 114 -42.24 103.05 -67.10
N VAL A 115 -43.33 103.45 -66.49
CA VAL A 115 -44.66 102.88 -66.67
C VAL A 115 -45.68 103.97 -66.96
N THR A 116 -46.61 103.71 -67.87
CA THR A 116 -47.64 104.69 -68.28
C THR A 116 -48.93 103.94 -68.65
N HIS A 117 -50.00 104.70 -68.87
CA HIS A 117 -51.29 104.16 -69.31
C HIS A 117 -51.21 103.65 -70.76
N SER A 118 -52.04 102.68 -71.12
CA SER A 118 -52.16 102.12 -72.49
C SER A 118 -53.37 102.67 -73.27
N GLY A 119 -54.28 103.38 -72.61
CA GLY A 119 -55.47 104.02 -73.20
C GLY A 119 -56.04 105.13 -72.31
N SER A 120 -56.88 106.01 -72.87
CA SER A 120 -57.34 107.26 -72.24
C SER A 120 -58.58 107.13 -71.33
N GLY A 121 -59.17 105.94 -71.22
CA GLY A 121 -60.44 105.70 -70.52
C GLY A 121 -60.31 105.21 -69.07
N ALA A 122 -59.08 105.07 -68.56
CA ALA A 122 -58.83 104.59 -67.20
C ALA A 122 -58.44 105.74 -66.27
N THR A 123 -58.72 105.56 -64.98
CA THR A 123 -58.30 106.48 -63.90
C THR A 123 -57.47 105.79 -62.82
N THR A 124 -57.26 104.47 -62.98
CA THR A 124 -56.52 103.62 -62.06
C THR A 124 -55.69 102.62 -62.85
N TRP A 125 -54.45 102.37 -62.42
CA TRP A 125 -53.46 101.55 -63.12
C TRP A 125 -52.65 100.73 -62.13
N THR A 126 -52.36 99.48 -62.46
CA THR A 126 -51.57 98.59 -61.60
C THR A 126 -50.32 98.08 -62.30
N PHE A 127 -49.29 97.77 -61.52
CA PHE A 127 -48.06 97.07 -61.87
C PHE A 127 -47.36 96.60 -60.59
N ASP A 128 -46.37 95.72 -60.70
CA ASP A 128 -45.54 95.32 -59.56
C ASP A 128 -44.18 96.02 -59.61
N TRP A 129 -43.61 96.32 -58.44
CA TRP A 129 -42.27 96.86 -58.28
C TRP A 129 -41.44 95.92 -57.41
N ILE A 130 -40.38 95.36 -57.98
CA ILE A 130 -39.37 94.59 -57.26
C ILE A 130 -38.32 95.60 -56.76
N PRO A 131 -38.06 95.68 -55.43
CA PRO A 131 -37.06 96.60 -54.89
C PRO A 131 -35.65 96.26 -55.42
N PRO A 132 -34.70 97.21 -55.38
CA PRO A 132 -33.31 96.92 -55.69
C PRO A 132 -32.65 96.06 -54.60
N ALA A 133 -31.43 95.57 -54.85
CA ALA A 133 -30.71 94.72 -53.91
C ALA A 133 -30.28 95.47 -52.63
N VAL A 134 -29.91 94.72 -51.59
CA VAL A 134 -29.38 95.28 -50.33
C VAL A 134 -28.24 96.27 -50.60
N GLY A 135 -28.27 97.43 -49.93
CA GLY A 135 -27.29 98.50 -50.03
C GLY A 135 -27.45 99.40 -51.25
N SER A 136 -28.60 99.35 -51.94
CA SER A 136 -28.86 100.21 -53.11
C SER A 136 -29.29 101.63 -52.73
N GLY A 137 -29.65 101.86 -51.46
CA GLY A 137 -30.10 103.13 -50.92
C GLY A 137 -31.50 103.54 -51.39
N ASP A 138 -31.90 104.77 -51.04
CA ASP A 138 -33.25 105.26 -51.31
C ASP A 138 -33.65 105.20 -52.79
N VAL A 139 -34.88 104.76 -53.06
CA VAL A 139 -35.47 104.73 -54.39
C VAL A 139 -36.30 106.00 -54.62
N THR A 140 -36.04 106.69 -55.73
CA THR A 140 -36.80 107.87 -56.17
C THR A 140 -37.85 107.49 -57.20
N VAL A 141 -39.12 107.84 -56.92
CA VAL A 141 -40.24 107.65 -57.85
C VAL A 141 -40.81 109.00 -58.29
N GLN A 142 -40.80 109.23 -59.59
CA GLN A 142 -41.36 110.43 -60.21
C GLN A 142 -42.69 110.07 -60.88
N LEU A 143 -43.80 110.61 -60.37
CA LEU A 143 -45.14 110.31 -60.82
C LEU A 143 -45.84 111.57 -61.35
N ALA A 144 -46.39 111.49 -62.55
CA ALA A 144 -47.33 112.47 -63.08
C ALA A 144 -48.68 111.80 -63.36
N VAL A 145 -49.77 112.45 -62.97
CA VAL A 145 -51.15 111.99 -63.20
C VAL A 145 -51.97 113.08 -63.87
N MET A 146 -52.96 112.68 -64.66
CA MET A 146 -53.83 113.54 -65.44
C MET A 146 -55.27 113.05 -65.37
N ASN A 147 -56.21 113.98 -65.20
CA ASN A 147 -57.63 113.78 -65.46
C ASN A 147 -58.00 114.52 -66.75
N ALA A 148 -58.44 113.75 -67.75
CA ALA A 148 -58.88 114.27 -69.04
C ALA A 148 -60.41 114.38 -69.08
N ASN A 149 -60.93 115.47 -69.61
CA ASN A 149 -62.38 115.68 -69.75
C ASN A 149 -62.97 115.00 -71.00
N LEU A 150 -62.13 114.30 -71.78
CA LEU A 150 -62.46 113.59 -73.02
C LEU A 150 -63.03 114.46 -74.14
N ALA A 151 -62.89 115.79 -74.06
CA ALA A 151 -63.13 116.68 -75.19
C ALA A 151 -61.97 116.58 -76.20
N SER A 152 -62.23 116.82 -77.48
CA SER A 152 -61.17 116.85 -78.49
C SER A 152 -60.29 118.09 -78.30
N GLY A 153 -59.21 117.99 -77.51
CA GLY A 153 -58.28 119.08 -77.20
C GLY A 153 -57.75 118.99 -75.76
N ASN A 154 -57.02 120.02 -75.31
CA ASN A 154 -56.45 120.11 -73.95
C ASN A 154 -57.24 121.02 -72.99
N ASN A 155 -58.33 121.63 -73.46
CA ASN A 155 -59.07 122.61 -72.68
C ASN A 155 -59.92 121.91 -71.61
N GLY A 156 -59.63 122.16 -70.34
CA GLY A 156 -60.33 121.57 -69.18
C GLY A 156 -59.69 120.30 -68.63
N ASP A 157 -58.62 119.81 -69.26
CA ASP A 157 -57.75 118.77 -68.70
C ASP A 157 -56.90 119.36 -67.57
N VAL A 158 -56.60 118.52 -66.57
CA VAL A 158 -55.79 118.90 -65.42
C VAL A 158 -54.81 117.80 -65.09
N TRP A 159 -53.61 118.16 -64.66
CA TRP A 159 -52.58 117.20 -64.26
C TRP A 159 -51.74 117.71 -63.10
N SER A 160 -51.14 116.80 -62.35
CA SER A 160 -50.20 117.09 -61.26
C SER A 160 -49.03 116.13 -61.26
N LYS A 161 -47.99 116.46 -60.48
CA LYS A 161 -46.81 115.62 -60.29
C LYS A 161 -46.50 115.44 -58.81
N THR A 162 -45.92 114.28 -58.49
CA THR A 162 -45.48 113.87 -57.16
C THR A 162 -44.10 113.24 -57.29
N LEU A 163 -43.21 113.58 -56.35
CA LEU A 163 -41.91 112.93 -56.17
C LEU A 163 -42.00 112.14 -54.86
N LEU A 164 -41.68 110.85 -54.90
CA LEU A 164 -41.59 109.99 -53.72
C LEU A 164 -40.13 109.56 -53.52
N ILE A 165 -39.75 109.41 -52.27
CA ILE A 165 -38.49 108.80 -51.83
C ILE A 165 -38.89 107.63 -50.94
N ILE A 166 -38.44 106.42 -51.27
CA ILE A 166 -38.71 105.18 -50.53
C ILE A 166 -37.37 104.75 -49.94
N ALA A 167 -37.22 104.83 -48.62
CA ALA A 167 -35.95 104.52 -47.96
C ALA A 167 -35.70 103.00 -47.86
N GLU A 168 -34.44 102.59 -47.80
CA GLU A 168 -34.05 101.20 -47.53
C GLU A 168 -34.13 100.91 -46.01
N LEU A 169 -34.65 99.74 -45.61
CA LEU A 169 -34.71 99.30 -44.21
C LEU A 169 -33.33 98.78 -43.74
N GLU A 170 -32.80 99.28 -42.61
CA GLU A 170 -31.56 98.80 -41.97
C GLU A 170 -31.85 97.76 -40.86
N GLU A 171 -31.03 96.70 -40.74
CA GLU A 171 -31.06 95.71 -39.65
C GLU A 171 -30.42 96.27 -38.37
N LYS A 172 -30.97 95.95 -37.19
CA LYS A 172 -30.54 96.51 -35.89
C LYS A 172 -29.46 95.65 -35.22
N ASP A 173 -28.42 96.32 -34.75
CA ASP A 173 -27.29 95.82 -33.94
C ASP A 173 -27.13 96.82 -32.79
N SER A 174 -27.43 96.38 -31.56
CA SER A 174 -27.70 97.25 -30.42
C SER A 174 -26.48 97.65 -29.61
N ASP A 175 -25.49 96.78 -29.52
CA ASP A 175 -24.23 96.99 -28.79
C ASP A 175 -23.02 97.13 -29.73
N GLY A 176 -23.16 96.79 -31.01
CA GLY A 176 -22.17 97.07 -32.05
C GLY A 176 -21.03 96.07 -32.11
N ASP A 177 -21.24 94.85 -31.63
CA ASP A 177 -20.26 93.75 -31.66
C ASP A 177 -20.12 93.08 -33.04
N GLY A 178 -21.07 93.37 -33.94
CA GLY A 178 -21.12 92.85 -35.30
C GLY A 178 -22.12 91.71 -35.53
N PHE A 179 -22.84 91.29 -34.49
CA PHE A 179 -23.99 90.41 -34.57
C PHE A 179 -25.28 91.24 -34.52
N THR A 180 -26.25 90.91 -35.38
CA THR A 180 -27.55 91.62 -35.34
C THR A 180 -28.34 91.17 -34.12
N ASP A 181 -29.19 92.03 -33.55
CA ASP A 181 -30.09 91.70 -32.42
C ASP A 181 -30.84 90.36 -32.57
N SER A 182 -31.10 89.91 -33.81
CA SER A 182 -31.81 88.66 -34.11
C SER A 182 -30.96 87.39 -34.11
N ASN A 183 -29.63 87.53 -34.15
CA ASN A 183 -28.63 86.44 -34.22
C ASN A 183 -27.61 86.58 -33.08
N ASP A 184 -28.02 87.20 -31.99
CA ASP A 184 -27.18 87.54 -30.85
C ASP A 184 -27.94 87.10 -29.58
N ALA A 185 -27.32 86.22 -28.79
CA ALA A 185 -27.89 85.71 -27.55
C ALA A 185 -27.91 86.79 -26.44
N PHE A 186 -27.01 87.77 -26.52
CA PHE A 186 -26.88 88.89 -25.59
C PHE A 186 -26.90 90.25 -26.31
N PRO A 187 -28.04 90.70 -26.89
CA PRO A 187 -28.16 91.91 -27.72
C PRO A 187 -27.87 93.27 -27.07
N ASN A 188 -27.29 93.31 -25.88
CA ASN A 188 -26.84 94.55 -25.25
C ASN A 188 -25.48 94.40 -24.57
N ASP A 189 -24.79 93.27 -24.74
CA ASP A 189 -23.47 93.00 -24.20
C ASP A 189 -22.46 92.81 -25.34
N PRO A 190 -21.64 93.83 -25.66
CA PRO A 190 -20.76 93.76 -26.83
C PRO A 190 -19.62 92.74 -26.71
N ASP A 191 -19.45 92.12 -25.54
CA ASP A 191 -18.43 91.10 -25.29
C ASP A 191 -19.02 89.67 -25.40
N GLU A 192 -20.33 89.49 -25.60
CA GLU A 192 -21.00 88.18 -25.67
C GLU A 192 -22.04 88.12 -26.79
N TRP A 193 -22.05 87.06 -27.60
CA TRP A 193 -23.00 86.89 -28.72
C TRP A 193 -23.56 85.47 -28.85
N GLU A 194 -22.92 84.49 -28.21
CA GLU A 194 -23.25 83.05 -28.26
C GLU A 194 -23.36 82.51 -26.84
N ASP A 195 -24.30 81.58 -26.65
CA ASP A 195 -24.63 80.89 -25.40
C ASP A 195 -24.88 79.43 -25.78
N SER A 196 -23.80 78.65 -25.84
CA SER A 196 -23.76 77.34 -26.49
C SER A 196 -24.60 76.31 -25.74
N ASP A 197 -24.66 76.38 -24.42
CA ASP A 197 -25.40 75.46 -23.57
C ASP A 197 -26.70 76.04 -22.96
N ASN A 198 -26.96 77.34 -23.14
CA ASN A 198 -28.15 78.06 -22.72
C ASN A 198 -28.30 78.20 -21.19
N ASP A 199 -27.19 78.33 -20.48
CA ASP A 199 -27.18 78.51 -19.03
C ASP A 199 -27.31 80.01 -18.61
N GLY A 200 -27.05 80.91 -19.55
CA GLY A 200 -27.19 82.36 -19.41
C GLY A 200 -25.88 83.12 -19.12
N VAL A 201 -24.73 82.44 -19.11
CA VAL A 201 -23.39 83.03 -19.25
C VAL A 201 -22.98 82.91 -20.72
N GLY A 202 -22.37 83.96 -21.27
CA GLY A 202 -21.93 83.91 -22.66
C GLY A 202 -20.62 83.14 -22.83
N ASP A 203 -20.44 82.49 -23.98
CA ASP A 203 -19.31 81.60 -24.27
C ASP A 203 -17.92 82.23 -24.03
N ASN A 204 -17.79 83.58 -24.05
CA ASN A 204 -16.50 84.23 -23.82
C ASN A 204 -16.16 84.42 -22.32
N ALA A 205 -17.16 84.49 -21.45
CA ALA A 205 -17.03 84.59 -20.01
C ALA A 205 -17.19 83.23 -19.31
N ASP A 206 -17.76 82.25 -20.00
CA ASP A 206 -17.95 80.89 -19.50
C ASP A 206 -16.66 80.05 -19.66
N GLU A 207 -16.15 79.51 -18.54
CA GLU A 207 -15.01 78.60 -18.56
C GLU A 207 -15.40 77.17 -19.00
N PHE A 208 -16.70 76.86 -19.00
CA PHE A 208 -17.30 75.60 -19.47
C PHE A 208 -18.47 75.81 -20.47
N PRO A 209 -18.25 76.42 -21.67
CA PRO A 209 -19.31 76.84 -22.60
C PRO A 209 -20.29 75.77 -23.12
N ASP A 210 -20.03 74.48 -22.84
CA ASP A 210 -20.83 73.35 -23.30
C ASP A 210 -21.52 72.61 -22.12
N ASP A 211 -21.29 73.02 -20.86
CA ASP A 211 -21.87 72.40 -19.66
C ASP A 211 -22.75 73.39 -18.87
N PRO A 212 -24.08 73.30 -18.99
CA PRO A 212 -24.99 74.30 -18.42
C PRO A 212 -25.13 74.21 -16.90
N SER A 213 -24.29 73.40 -16.25
CA SER A 213 -24.19 73.29 -14.80
C SER A 213 -22.90 73.85 -14.21
N GLU A 214 -21.95 74.29 -15.04
CA GLU A 214 -20.66 74.83 -14.60
C GLU A 214 -20.35 76.12 -15.37
N THR A 215 -19.81 77.13 -14.69
CA THR A 215 -19.46 78.42 -15.34
C THR A 215 -18.14 79.02 -14.86
N THR A 216 -17.57 78.46 -13.79
CA THR A 216 -16.39 79.01 -13.10
C THR A 216 -15.50 77.85 -12.64
N ASP A 217 -14.20 78.01 -12.83
CA ASP A 217 -13.11 77.16 -12.36
C ASP A 217 -12.17 78.06 -11.52
N SER A 218 -12.49 78.19 -10.24
CA SER A 218 -11.87 79.18 -9.35
C SER A 218 -10.38 78.97 -9.13
N ASP A 219 -9.89 77.72 -9.24
CA ASP A 219 -8.49 77.37 -9.05
C ASP A 219 -7.74 76.96 -10.33
N GLY A 220 -8.46 76.72 -11.43
CA GLY A 220 -7.93 76.44 -12.75
C GLY A 220 -7.50 74.99 -12.95
N ASP A 221 -8.03 74.03 -12.19
CA ASP A 221 -7.71 72.61 -12.30
C ASP A 221 -8.48 71.89 -13.42
N GLY A 222 -9.52 72.52 -13.96
CA GLY A 222 -10.38 72.03 -15.04
C GLY A 222 -11.65 71.32 -14.58
N VAL A 223 -11.96 71.32 -13.28
CA VAL A 223 -13.24 70.90 -12.69
C VAL A 223 -14.03 72.14 -12.31
N GLY A 224 -15.31 72.21 -12.69
CA GLY A 224 -16.12 73.39 -12.36
C GLY A 224 -16.47 73.46 -10.88
N ASP A 225 -16.54 74.68 -10.34
CA ASP A 225 -16.77 74.98 -8.92
C ASP A 225 -17.99 74.25 -8.30
N ASN A 226 -19.02 73.91 -9.08
CA ASN A 226 -20.20 73.22 -8.54
C ASN A 226 -19.96 71.71 -8.34
N SER A 227 -19.03 71.13 -9.07
CA SER A 227 -18.65 69.71 -9.00
C SER A 227 -17.37 69.48 -8.19
N ASP A 228 -16.54 70.50 -8.05
CA ASP A 228 -15.31 70.48 -7.28
C ASP A 228 -15.57 70.48 -5.76
N TRP A 229 -15.01 69.51 -5.05
CA TRP A 229 -15.08 69.43 -3.59
C TRP A 229 -14.25 70.51 -2.88
N ALA A 230 -13.12 70.93 -3.47
CA ALA A 230 -12.27 72.01 -2.97
C ALA A 230 -11.99 73.06 -4.06
N PRO A 231 -13.00 73.90 -4.44
CA PRO A 231 -12.92 74.87 -5.56
C PRO A 231 -11.82 75.95 -5.48
N ASP A 232 -11.04 76.00 -4.40
CA ASP A 232 -9.96 76.96 -4.19
C ASP A 232 -8.57 76.25 -4.12
N ASP A 233 -8.50 74.93 -4.29
CA ASP A 233 -7.28 74.12 -4.18
C ASP A 233 -7.05 73.27 -5.44
N PRO A 234 -6.19 73.72 -6.37
CA PRO A 234 -6.02 73.08 -7.67
C PRO A 234 -5.31 71.72 -7.62
N ALA A 235 -5.00 71.24 -6.42
CA ALA A 235 -4.47 69.91 -6.19
C ALA A 235 -5.55 68.88 -5.81
N GLU A 236 -6.78 69.30 -5.47
CA GLU A 236 -7.82 68.43 -4.94
C GLU A 236 -9.20 68.78 -5.53
N SER A 237 -9.79 67.89 -6.32
CA SER A 237 -11.14 68.10 -6.87
C SER A 237 -12.21 67.15 -6.31
N ALA A 238 -11.82 66.15 -5.53
CA ALA A 238 -12.71 65.13 -4.99
C ALA A 238 -12.30 64.68 -3.58
N ASP A 239 -13.30 64.21 -2.83
CA ASP A 239 -13.21 63.55 -1.52
C ASP A 239 -14.22 62.41 -1.58
N SER A 240 -13.74 61.26 -2.07
CA SER A 240 -14.57 60.16 -2.54
C SER A 240 -15.28 59.41 -1.40
N ASP A 241 -14.76 59.46 -0.17
CA ASP A 241 -15.36 58.84 1.00
C ASP A 241 -15.92 59.82 2.05
N GLY A 242 -15.61 61.11 1.92
CA GLY A 242 -16.21 62.19 2.69
C GLY A 242 -15.58 62.40 4.06
N ASP A 243 -14.32 62.03 4.25
CA ASP A 243 -13.64 62.10 5.54
C ASP A 243 -12.93 63.45 5.81
N GLY A 244 -12.80 64.26 4.76
CA GLY A 244 -12.22 65.60 4.80
C GLY A 244 -10.78 65.71 4.31
N VAL A 245 -10.17 64.64 3.79
CA VAL A 245 -8.92 64.65 3.05
C VAL A 245 -9.21 64.44 1.56
N GLY A 246 -8.63 65.27 0.69
CA GLY A 246 -8.86 65.14 -0.75
C GLY A 246 -8.18 63.89 -1.33
N ASP A 247 -8.78 63.32 -2.38
CA ASP A 247 -8.40 62.05 -3.01
C ASP A 247 -6.91 61.99 -3.41
N ASN A 248 -6.25 63.12 -3.70
CA ASN A 248 -4.83 63.13 -4.09
C ASN A 248 -3.88 63.17 -2.90
N ALA A 249 -4.33 63.68 -1.76
CA ALA A 249 -3.59 63.71 -0.49
C ALA A 249 -3.88 62.49 0.39
N ASP A 250 -4.99 61.79 0.14
CA ASP A 250 -5.42 60.62 0.87
C ASP A 250 -4.75 59.33 0.34
N ALA A 251 -4.10 58.59 1.25
CA ALA A 251 -3.55 57.28 0.92
C ALA A 251 -4.64 56.22 0.67
N PHE A 252 -5.86 56.42 1.22
CA PHE A 252 -7.01 55.53 1.11
C PHE A 252 -8.29 56.27 0.69
N PRO A 253 -8.37 56.82 -0.55
CA PRO A 253 -9.47 57.70 -1.00
C PRO A 253 -10.89 57.11 -1.00
N ASN A 254 -11.10 55.89 -0.54
CA ASN A 254 -12.41 55.24 -0.51
C ASN A 254 -12.72 54.62 0.88
N ASP A 255 -11.90 54.91 1.89
CA ASP A 255 -12.07 54.45 3.27
C ASP A 255 -11.96 55.62 4.25
N ALA A 256 -13.11 56.18 4.60
CA ALA A 256 -13.22 57.33 5.50
C ALA A 256 -12.72 57.10 6.95
N THR A 257 -12.13 55.93 7.24
CA THR A 257 -11.49 55.62 8.52
C THR A 257 -9.97 55.64 8.46
N GLU A 258 -9.37 55.79 7.28
CA GLU A 258 -7.93 55.79 7.07
C GLU A 258 -7.52 56.91 6.11
N THR A 259 -6.49 57.69 6.45
CA THR A 259 -6.01 58.79 5.59
C THR A 259 -4.51 58.76 5.32
N THR A 260 -3.76 58.04 6.16
CA THR A 260 -2.30 58.05 6.19
C THR A 260 -1.80 56.62 6.18
N ASP A 261 -0.78 56.38 5.36
CA ASP A 261 0.03 55.16 5.31
C ASP A 261 1.48 55.58 5.52
N SER A 262 1.91 55.62 6.78
CA SER A 262 3.16 56.25 7.20
C SER A 262 4.41 55.50 6.74
N ASP A 263 4.33 54.19 6.52
CA ASP A 263 5.45 53.36 6.07
C ASP A 263 5.29 52.77 4.66
N GLY A 264 4.10 52.87 4.06
CA GLY A 264 3.82 52.52 2.68
C GLY A 264 3.52 51.05 2.45
N ASP A 265 3.02 50.33 3.45
CA ASP A 265 2.69 48.91 3.35
C ASP A 265 1.29 48.63 2.78
N GLY A 266 0.46 49.67 2.69
CA GLY A 266 -0.91 49.63 2.18
C GLY A 266 -1.99 49.34 3.23
N ILE A 267 -1.66 49.40 4.53
CA ILE A 267 -2.60 49.39 5.65
C ILE A 267 -2.57 50.76 6.31
N GLY A 268 -3.76 51.31 6.61
CA GLY A 268 -3.84 52.66 7.17
C GLY A 268 -3.39 52.72 8.62
N ASP A 269 -2.74 53.83 9.00
CA ASP A 269 -2.16 54.07 10.32
C ASP A 269 -3.14 53.82 11.49
N ASN A 270 -4.46 53.94 11.32
CA ASN A 270 -5.41 53.70 12.40
C ASN A 270 -5.68 52.20 12.64
N SER A 271 -5.51 51.37 11.62
CA SER A 271 -5.71 49.91 11.65
C SER A 271 -4.39 49.15 11.78
N ASP A 272 -3.28 49.76 11.39
CA ASP A 272 -1.94 49.20 11.50
C ASP A 272 -1.47 49.17 12.97
N TRP A 273 -1.07 47.99 13.44
CA TRP A 273 -0.47 47.83 14.77
C TRP A 273 0.94 48.46 14.88
N ALA A 274 1.71 48.47 13.79
CA ALA A 274 3.02 49.11 13.70
C ALA A 274 3.12 50.13 12.54
N PRO A 275 2.46 51.32 12.64
CA PRO A 275 2.37 52.34 11.58
C PRO A 275 3.67 52.98 11.08
N ASN A 276 4.84 52.46 11.47
CA ASN A 276 6.13 52.98 11.03
C ASN A 276 7.09 51.84 10.64
N ASP A 277 6.58 50.62 10.50
CA ASP A 277 7.32 49.42 10.10
C ASP A 277 6.55 48.67 9.02
N ALA A 278 6.88 48.96 7.75
CA ALA A 278 6.20 48.35 6.60
C ALA A 278 6.37 46.82 6.47
N THR A 279 7.01 46.17 7.43
CA THR A 279 7.13 44.72 7.51
C THR A 279 6.21 44.09 8.56
N GLU A 280 5.46 44.89 9.33
CA GLU A 280 4.54 44.41 10.36
C GLU A 280 3.27 45.25 10.39
N SER A 281 2.12 44.59 10.37
CA SER A 281 0.83 45.29 10.36
C SER A 281 -0.16 44.82 11.44
N ALA A 282 0.16 43.70 12.10
CA ALA A 282 -0.72 43.03 13.05
C ALA A 282 0.08 42.36 14.16
N ASP A 283 -0.57 42.19 15.30
CA ASP A 283 -0.11 41.46 16.50
C ASP A 283 -1.36 40.73 17.01
N SER A 284 -1.57 39.54 16.46
CA SER A 284 -2.84 38.82 16.51
C SER A 284 -3.16 38.29 17.90
N ASP A 285 -2.17 38.01 18.74
CA ASP A 285 -2.34 37.55 20.13
C ASP A 285 -2.00 38.60 21.20
N GLY A 286 -1.39 39.73 20.81
CA GLY A 286 -1.18 40.90 21.66
C GLY A 286 0.03 40.78 22.58
N ASP A 287 1.04 40.02 22.20
CA ASP A 287 2.22 39.77 23.03
C ASP A 287 3.37 40.77 22.81
N GLY A 288 3.28 41.56 21.75
CA GLY A 288 4.22 42.62 21.41
C GLY A 288 5.23 42.25 20.32
N VAL A 289 5.16 41.07 19.71
CA VAL A 289 5.87 40.71 18.48
C VAL A 289 4.87 40.73 17.32
N GLY A 290 5.25 41.34 16.20
CA GLY A 290 4.36 41.41 15.04
C GLY A 290 4.23 40.05 14.35
N ASP A 291 3.07 39.80 13.74
CA ASP A 291 2.69 38.51 13.13
C ASP A 291 3.73 37.98 12.11
N ASN A 292 4.51 38.84 11.44
CA ASN A 292 5.50 38.38 10.46
C ASN A 292 6.84 37.97 11.09
N ALA A 293 7.18 38.53 12.25
CA ALA A 293 8.35 38.20 13.04
C ALA A 293 8.08 37.10 14.07
N ASP A 294 6.82 36.88 14.42
CA ASP A 294 6.37 35.87 15.35
C ASP A 294 6.26 34.48 14.68
N ALA A 295 6.96 33.49 15.24
CA ALA A 295 6.83 32.10 14.80
C ALA A 295 5.46 31.50 15.15
N PHE A 296 4.77 32.02 16.17
CA PHE A 296 3.46 31.58 16.64
C PHE A 296 2.47 32.75 16.82
N PRO A 297 2.01 33.42 15.74
CA PRO A 297 1.20 34.65 15.80
C PRO A 297 -0.17 34.57 16.50
N ASN A 298 -0.53 33.44 17.09
CA ASN A 298 -1.81 33.25 17.79
C ASN A 298 -1.62 32.68 19.20
N ASP A 299 -0.39 32.59 19.69
CA ASP A 299 -0.03 32.13 21.03
C ASP A 299 0.91 33.11 21.72
N ALA A 300 0.32 34.03 22.49
CA ALA A 300 1.04 35.06 23.23
C ALA A 300 2.05 34.56 24.29
N THR A 301 2.25 33.25 24.39
CA THR A 301 3.28 32.64 25.25
C THR A 301 4.48 32.11 24.49
N GLU A 302 4.48 32.13 23.15
CA GLU A 302 5.56 31.64 22.29
C GLU A 302 5.82 32.61 21.15
N THR A 303 7.07 33.05 20.97
CA THR A 303 7.45 33.99 19.88
C THR A 303 8.59 33.51 19.01
N VAL A 304 9.35 32.54 19.51
CA VAL A 304 10.59 32.07 18.90
C VAL A 304 10.51 30.55 18.76
N ASP A 305 10.92 30.08 17.58
CA ASP A 305 11.13 28.68 17.25
C ASP A 305 12.58 28.58 16.73
N SER A 306 13.51 28.32 17.65
CA SER A 306 14.95 28.46 17.41
C SER A 306 15.51 27.40 16.47
N ASP A 307 14.87 26.23 16.35
CA ASP A 307 15.31 25.14 15.48
C ASP A 307 14.30 24.74 14.38
N ASN A 308 13.14 25.40 14.34
CA ASN A 308 12.12 25.31 13.31
C ASN A 308 11.37 23.97 13.28
N ASP A 309 11.11 23.37 14.44
CA ASP A 309 10.34 22.12 14.55
C ASP A 309 8.84 22.32 14.77
N GLY A 310 8.42 23.55 15.05
CA GLY A 310 7.03 23.95 15.25
C GLY A 310 6.54 23.89 16.70
N VAL A 311 7.43 23.70 17.69
CA VAL A 311 7.15 23.93 19.12
C VAL A 311 7.92 25.18 19.56
N GLY A 312 7.26 26.08 20.30
CA GLY A 312 7.90 27.31 20.74
C GLY A 312 8.93 27.10 21.84
N ASP A 313 10.00 27.91 21.82
CA ASP A 313 11.14 27.81 22.72
C ASP A 313 10.77 27.75 24.22
N ASN A 314 9.63 28.30 24.65
CA ASN A 314 9.24 28.24 26.07
C ASN A 314 8.59 26.90 26.47
N SER A 315 8.02 26.18 25.51
CA SER A 315 7.37 24.88 25.69
C SER A 315 8.26 23.72 25.24
N ASP A 316 9.21 23.97 24.35
CA ASP A 316 10.17 23.00 23.87
C ASP A 316 11.21 22.65 24.94
N TRP A 317 11.35 21.37 25.23
CA TRP A 317 12.37 20.85 26.14
C TRP A 317 13.80 21.00 25.57
N ALA A 318 13.97 20.89 24.24
CA ALA A 318 15.24 21.08 23.56
C ALA A 318 15.16 22.12 22.42
N PRO A 319 15.07 23.44 22.74
CA PRO A 319 14.89 24.56 21.78
C PRO A 319 15.99 24.75 20.72
N ASN A 320 16.94 23.85 20.59
CA ASN A 320 17.99 23.91 19.58
C ASN A 320 18.22 22.55 18.89
N ASP A 321 17.32 21.58 19.10
CA ASP A 321 17.32 20.27 18.50
C ASP A 321 15.93 19.92 17.95
N ALA A 322 15.71 20.26 16.68
CA ALA A 322 14.46 20.05 15.97
C ALA A 322 13.99 18.57 15.85
N SER A 323 14.75 17.62 16.42
CA SER A 323 14.34 16.23 16.51
C SER A 323 13.73 15.86 17.86
N GLU A 324 13.74 16.74 18.86
CA GLU A 324 13.27 16.48 20.22
C GLU A 324 12.48 17.66 20.81
N THR A 325 11.18 17.48 21.03
CA THR A 325 10.32 18.55 21.60
C THR A 325 10.00 18.36 23.08
N ALA A 326 10.19 17.14 23.60
CA ALA A 326 9.69 16.72 24.91
C ALA A 326 10.60 15.66 25.54
N ASP A 327 10.58 15.62 26.86
CA ASP A 327 11.23 14.62 27.72
C ASP A 327 10.22 14.33 28.85
N THR A 328 9.36 13.36 28.57
CA THR A 328 8.12 13.12 29.31
C THR A 328 8.38 12.59 30.72
N ASP A 329 9.45 11.83 30.94
CA ASP A 329 9.81 11.29 32.25
C ASP A 329 11.00 12.02 32.93
N SER A 330 11.59 12.99 32.24
CA SER A 330 12.62 13.91 32.75
C SER A 330 13.95 13.23 33.08
N ASP A 331 14.34 12.24 32.28
CA ASP A 331 15.58 11.50 32.48
C ASP A 331 16.78 12.06 31.70
N GLY A 332 16.51 12.98 30.77
CA GLY A 332 17.52 13.68 29.98
C GLY A 332 17.69 13.17 28.55
N VAL A 333 16.90 12.19 28.10
CA VAL A 333 16.78 11.76 26.71
C VAL A 333 15.42 12.22 26.17
N GLY A 334 15.40 12.81 24.97
CA GLY A 334 14.15 13.27 24.38
C GLY A 334 13.28 12.10 23.93
N ASP A 335 11.96 12.28 23.97
CA ASP A 335 10.94 11.27 23.71
C ASP A 335 11.11 10.55 22.35
N ASN A 336 11.72 11.18 21.34
CA ASN A 336 11.91 10.55 20.02
C ASN A 336 13.17 9.67 19.95
N ALA A 337 14.19 9.97 20.75
CA ALA A 337 15.41 9.19 20.90
C ALA A 337 15.28 8.12 22.00
N ASP A 338 14.32 8.27 22.90
CA ASP A 338 14.06 7.36 24.01
C ASP A 338 13.19 6.17 23.58
N ALA A 339 13.68 4.95 23.79
CA ALA A 339 12.91 3.73 23.55
C ALA A 339 11.77 3.55 24.58
N PHE A 340 11.88 4.18 25.76
CA PHE A 340 10.92 4.13 26.85
C PHE A 340 10.56 5.52 27.40
N PRO A 341 9.89 6.41 26.64
CA PRO A 341 9.64 7.83 26.99
C PRO A 341 8.82 8.12 28.25
N THR A 342 8.47 7.11 29.05
CA THR A 342 7.68 7.25 30.27
C THR A 342 8.31 6.54 31.47
N ASP A 343 9.48 5.92 31.29
CA ASP A 343 10.24 5.23 32.31
C ASP A 343 11.67 5.79 32.38
N ALA A 344 11.86 6.77 33.26
CA ALA A 344 13.14 7.45 33.49
C ALA A 344 14.30 6.56 33.96
N THR A 345 14.11 5.24 34.04
CA THR A 345 15.15 4.26 34.35
C THR A 345 15.63 3.48 33.13
N GLU A 346 15.01 3.64 31.96
CA GLU A 346 15.34 2.94 30.71
C GLU A 346 15.33 3.92 29.55
N THR A 347 16.37 3.90 28.71
CA THR A 347 16.45 4.81 27.52
C THR A 347 16.77 4.10 26.22
N LEU A 348 17.34 2.89 26.31
CA LEU A 348 17.83 2.12 25.18
C LEU A 348 17.17 0.74 25.20
N ASP A 349 16.83 0.27 24.01
CA ASP A 349 16.40 -1.10 23.71
C ASP A 349 17.28 -1.57 22.55
N THR A 350 18.47 -2.08 22.87
CA THR A 350 19.54 -2.29 21.90
C THR A 350 19.20 -3.38 20.88
N ASP A 351 18.40 -4.38 21.24
CA ASP A 351 18.00 -5.47 20.35
C ASP A 351 16.52 -5.43 19.91
N GLY A 352 15.71 -4.58 20.51
CA GLY A 352 14.34 -4.26 20.07
C GLY A 352 13.27 -5.22 20.58
N ASP A 353 13.49 -5.86 21.73
CA ASP A 353 12.54 -6.83 22.30
C ASP A 353 11.50 -6.21 23.26
N GLY A 354 11.68 -4.94 23.61
CA GLY A 354 10.78 -4.17 24.46
C GLY A 354 11.09 -4.22 25.96
N VAL A 355 12.23 -4.79 26.38
CA VAL A 355 12.80 -4.61 27.72
C VAL A 355 14.01 -3.68 27.63
N GLY A 356 14.07 -2.68 28.50
CA GLY A 356 15.17 -1.71 28.45
C GLY A 356 16.50 -2.29 28.90
N ASP A 357 17.59 -1.81 28.30
CA ASP A 357 18.96 -2.29 28.49
C ASP A 357 19.40 -2.35 29.98
N ASN A 358 18.83 -1.54 30.89
CA ASN A 358 19.21 -1.59 32.32
C ASN A 358 18.50 -2.72 33.07
N SER A 359 17.35 -3.17 32.60
CA SER A 359 16.55 -4.27 33.16
C SER A 359 16.74 -5.58 32.44
N ASP A 360 17.17 -5.53 31.18
CA ASP A 360 17.43 -6.69 30.35
C ASP A 360 18.74 -7.39 30.76
N TRP A 361 18.65 -8.67 31.05
CA TRP A 361 19.81 -9.52 31.35
C TRP A 361 20.69 -9.75 30.11
N ALA A 362 20.12 -9.79 28.90
CA ALA A 362 20.83 -9.94 27.64
C ALA A 362 20.51 -8.84 26.61
N PRO A 363 20.98 -7.57 26.82
CA PRO A 363 20.68 -6.39 25.99
C PRO A 363 21.10 -6.44 24.50
N ASN A 364 21.57 -7.58 23.99
CA ASN A 364 21.96 -7.73 22.60
C ASN A 364 21.38 -9.02 21.98
N ASP A 365 20.46 -9.68 22.67
CA ASP A 365 19.77 -10.90 22.25
C ASP A 365 18.27 -10.80 22.54
N ALA A 366 17.53 -10.29 21.56
CA ALA A 366 16.08 -10.11 21.61
C ALA A 366 15.25 -11.39 21.85
N SER A 367 15.90 -12.55 21.97
CA SER A 367 15.24 -13.80 22.36
C SER A 367 15.30 -14.09 23.85
N GLU A 368 16.04 -13.32 24.64
CA GLU A 368 16.25 -13.53 26.08
C GLU A 368 16.23 -12.22 26.86
N THR A 369 15.34 -12.10 27.85
CA THR A 369 15.22 -10.87 28.68
C THR A 369 15.64 -11.07 30.13
N ALA A 370 15.71 -12.33 30.58
CA ALA A 370 15.89 -12.68 31.98
C ALA A 370 16.55 -14.05 32.13
N ASP A 371 17.31 -14.18 33.21
CA ASP A 371 17.94 -15.40 33.72
C ASP A 371 17.57 -15.45 35.20
N THR A 372 16.50 -16.20 35.49
CA THR A 372 15.81 -16.09 36.79
C THR A 372 16.62 -16.72 37.92
N ASP A 373 17.34 -17.80 37.64
CA ASP A 373 18.12 -18.54 38.63
C ASP A 373 19.63 -18.22 38.59
N GLY A 374 20.09 -17.52 37.55
CA GLY A 374 21.43 -16.93 37.45
C GLY A 374 22.51 -17.91 36.98
N ASP A 375 22.15 -18.94 36.23
CA ASP A 375 23.09 -19.98 35.79
C ASP A 375 23.82 -19.66 34.47
N GLY A 376 23.36 -18.62 33.77
CA GLY A 376 23.94 -18.14 32.53
C GLY A 376 23.22 -18.57 31.25
N VAL A 377 22.12 -19.32 31.34
CA VAL A 377 21.20 -19.60 30.23
C VAL A 377 19.95 -18.76 30.41
N GLY A 378 19.53 -18.06 29.35
CA GLY A 378 18.32 -17.24 29.42
C GLY A 378 17.06 -18.12 29.55
N ASN A 379 16.04 -17.60 30.24
CA ASN A 379 14.82 -18.32 30.55
C ASN A 379 14.10 -18.96 29.34
N ASN A 380 14.26 -18.41 28.12
CA ASN A 380 13.58 -18.98 26.94
C ASN A 380 14.36 -20.15 26.32
N ALA A 381 15.68 -20.18 26.50
CA ALA A 381 16.57 -21.27 26.09
C ALA A 381 16.71 -22.33 27.18
N ASP A 382 16.40 -22.00 28.43
CA ASP A 382 16.47 -22.87 29.58
C ASP A 382 15.21 -23.75 29.72
N ALA A 383 15.39 -25.07 29.73
CA ALA A 383 14.30 -26.02 29.97
C ALA A 383 13.78 -25.96 31.42
N PHE A 384 14.59 -25.50 32.37
CA PHE A 384 14.29 -25.40 33.80
C PHE A 384 14.67 -24.02 34.39
N PRO A 385 14.02 -22.92 33.97
CA PRO A 385 14.42 -21.54 34.31
C PRO A 385 14.46 -21.14 35.79
N ASP A 386 14.08 -22.04 36.71
CA ASP A 386 14.06 -21.81 38.16
C ASP A 386 15.07 -22.71 38.91
N ASP A 387 15.85 -23.55 38.21
CA ASP A 387 16.84 -24.48 38.76
C ASP A 387 18.22 -24.30 38.10
N ALA A 388 19.05 -23.47 38.73
CA ALA A 388 20.40 -23.14 38.25
C ALA A 388 21.39 -24.32 38.14
N THR A 389 20.95 -25.54 38.44
CA THR A 389 21.74 -26.76 38.25
C THR A 389 21.31 -27.55 37.02
N GLU A 390 20.31 -27.09 36.29
CA GLU A 390 19.73 -27.80 35.18
C GLU A 390 19.29 -26.85 34.07
N THR A 391 19.75 -27.09 32.85
CA THR A 391 19.44 -26.21 31.70
C THR A 391 18.88 -26.94 30.51
N GLN A 392 19.03 -28.26 30.49
CA GLN A 392 18.79 -29.07 29.30
C GLN A 392 17.92 -30.27 29.63
N ASP A 393 17.00 -30.56 28.72
CA ASP A 393 16.15 -31.74 28.72
C ASP A 393 16.25 -32.33 27.31
N SER A 394 17.22 -33.22 27.12
CA SER A 394 17.64 -33.69 25.80
C SER A 394 16.59 -34.58 25.12
N ASP A 395 15.77 -35.30 25.89
CA ASP A 395 14.70 -36.17 25.39
C ASP A 395 13.26 -35.68 25.65
N LEU A 396 13.12 -34.59 26.39
CA LEU A 396 11.87 -33.86 26.66
C LEU A 396 10.88 -34.61 27.57
N ASP A 397 11.38 -35.36 28.53
CA ASP A 397 10.55 -36.09 29.48
C ASP A 397 10.24 -35.33 30.78
N GLY A 398 10.90 -34.18 30.97
CA GLY A 398 10.70 -33.27 32.10
C GLY A 398 11.63 -33.52 33.29
N VAL A 399 12.57 -34.46 33.20
CA VAL A 399 13.74 -34.55 34.09
C VAL A 399 14.94 -34.01 33.33
N GLY A 400 15.72 -33.17 33.99
CA GLY A 400 16.85 -32.56 33.30
C GLY A 400 18.08 -33.45 33.22
N ASP A 401 18.93 -33.19 32.23
CA ASP A 401 20.08 -34.01 31.86
C ASP A 401 21.05 -34.30 33.04
N ASN A 402 21.19 -33.39 34.02
CA ASN A 402 22.05 -33.62 35.19
C ASN A 402 21.39 -34.48 36.27
N ALA A 403 20.05 -34.50 36.31
CA ALA A 403 19.27 -35.33 37.23
C ALA A 403 18.86 -36.68 36.62
N ASP A 404 18.87 -36.78 35.29
CA ASP A 404 18.46 -37.94 34.53
C ASP A 404 19.60 -38.96 34.36
N ALA A 405 19.34 -40.22 34.73
CA ALA A 405 20.27 -41.32 34.49
C ALA A 405 20.37 -41.71 33.00
N PHE A 406 19.34 -41.41 32.19
CA PHE A 406 19.25 -41.69 30.76
C PHE A 406 18.77 -40.48 29.94
N PRO A 407 19.57 -39.38 29.83
CA PRO A 407 19.14 -38.11 29.22
C PRO A 407 18.71 -38.14 27.73
N ASP A 408 18.80 -39.29 27.07
CA ASP A 408 18.46 -39.48 25.65
C ASP A 408 17.27 -40.46 25.46
N ASP A 409 16.69 -41.02 26.53
CA ASP A 409 15.55 -41.96 26.49
C ASP A 409 14.40 -41.53 27.40
N SER A 410 13.43 -40.85 26.77
CA SER A 410 12.28 -40.24 27.44
C SER A 410 11.32 -41.21 28.17
N ASN A 411 11.66 -42.50 28.26
CA ASN A 411 10.90 -43.51 28.99
C ASN A 411 11.61 -43.98 30.26
N GLU A 412 12.85 -43.55 30.53
CA GLU A 412 13.67 -43.97 31.66
C GLU A 412 14.35 -42.76 32.29
N THR A 413 14.20 -42.56 33.59
CA THR A 413 14.83 -41.41 34.30
C THR A 413 15.64 -41.81 35.52
N VAL A 414 15.40 -43.01 36.04
CA VAL A 414 15.95 -43.49 37.30
C VAL A 414 16.59 -44.84 37.04
N ASP A 415 17.79 -45.01 37.59
CA ASP A 415 18.52 -46.27 37.69
C ASP A 415 18.81 -46.50 39.18
N SER A 416 17.88 -47.16 39.85
CA SER A 416 17.84 -47.24 41.31
C SER A 416 18.97 -48.07 41.91
N ASP A 417 19.52 -49.04 41.17
CA ASP A 417 20.64 -49.89 41.62
C ASP A 417 21.95 -49.70 40.83
N SER A 418 21.92 -48.85 39.81
CA SER A 418 23.08 -48.43 39.00
C SER A 418 23.67 -49.54 38.14
N ASP A 419 22.82 -50.42 37.59
CA ASP A 419 23.24 -51.51 36.70
C ASP A 419 23.28 -51.11 35.20
N GLY A 420 22.71 -49.95 34.87
CA GLY A 420 22.65 -49.39 33.52
C GLY A 420 21.38 -49.70 32.73
N VAL A 421 20.37 -50.31 33.36
CA VAL A 421 19.01 -50.48 32.83
C VAL A 421 18.07 -49.59 33.64
N GLY A 422 17.19 -48.84 32.97
CA GLY A 422 16.26 -47.95 33.66
C GLY A 422 15.17 -48.70 34.41
N ASP A 423 14.71 -48.13 35.53
CA ASP A 423 13.73 -48.74 36.43
C ASP A 423 12.43 -49.20 35.75
N ASN A 424 12.01 -48.59 34.62
CA ASN A 424 10.79 -49.02 33.91
C ASN A 424 11.04 -50.25 33.01
N GLY A 425 12.27 -50.46 32.57
CA GLY A 425 12.72 -51.57 31.74
C GLY A 425 13.37 -52.70 32.52
N ASP A 426 13.79 -52.44 33.75
CA ASP A 426 14.41 -53.40 34.67
C ASP A 426 13.35 -54.24 35.39
N TRP A 427 13.47 -55.57 35.28
CA TRP A 427 12.62 -56.51 36.01
C TRP A 427 12.88 -56.50 37.53
N ALA A 428 14.12 -56.23 37.96
CA ALA A 428 14.51 -56.09 39.35
C ALA A 428 15.24 -54.75 39.65
N PRO A 429 14.52 -53.60 39.67
CA PRO A 429 15.07 -52.23 39.82
C PRO A 429 15.83 -51.92 41.12
N ASN A 430 16.10 -52.89 41.97
CA ASN A 430 16.83 -52.71 43.23
C ASN A 430 17.88 -53.81 43.45
N ASP A 431 18.17 -54.61 42.42
CA ASP A 431 19.15 -55.67 42.41
C ASP A 431 20.01 -55.61 41.14
N ALA A 432 21.12 -54.86 41.22
CA ALA A 432 22.04 -54.64 40.11
C ALA A 432 22.73 -55.91 39.54
N SER A 433 22.40 -57.08 40.08
CA SER A 433 22.83 -58.36 39.51
C SER A 433 21.82 -58.99 38.56
N GLU A 434 20.60 -58.46 38.46
CA GLU A 434 19.51 -58.98 37.64
C GLU A 434 18.74 -57.85 36.95
N ALA A 435 18.68 -57.87 35.62
CA ALA A 435 17.94 -56.87 34.84
C ALA A 435 16.70 -57.44 34.12
N ALA A 436 16.65 -58.77 33.95
CA ALA A 436 15.68 -59.45 33.11
C ALA A 436 15.29 -60.82 33.70
N ASP A 437 14.09 -61.25 33.37
CA ASP A 437 13.51 -62.57 33.67
C ASP A 437 12.77 -63.00 32.38
N THR A 438 13.54 -63.60 31.47
CA THR A 438 13.19 -63.77 30.06
C THR A 438 12.01 -64.74 29.88
N ASP A 439 11.90 -65.78 30.70
CA ASP A 439 10.79 -66.73 30.66
C ASP A 439 9.71 -66.51 31.74
N SER A 440 9.92 -65.52 32.62
CA SER A 440 8.96 -65.04 33.61
C SER A 440 8.63 -66.07 34.69
N ASP A 441 9.60 -66.88 35.10
CA ASP A 441 9.42 -67.89 36.13
C ASP A 441 9.73 -67.40 37.56
N GLY A 442 10.30 -66.20 37.66
CA GLY A 442 10.58 -65.50 38.91
C GLY A 442 12.03 -65.60 39.39
N VAL A 443 12.94 -66.22 38.62
CA VAL A 443 14.39 -66.14 38.82
C VAL A 443 14.99 -65.28 37.71
N GLY A 444 15.84 -64.31 38.08
CA GLY A 444 16.47 -63.44 37.10
C GLY A 444 17.46 -64.20 36.21
N ASP A 445 17.61 -63.75 34.96
CA ASP A 445 18.41 -64.41 33.91
C ASP A 445 19.86 -64.72 34.33
N ASN A 446 20.46 -63.94 35.24
CA ASN A 446 21.85 -64.18 35.68
C ASN A 446 21.95 -65.24 36.78
N ALA A 447 20.90 -65.42 37.58
CA ALA A 447 20.78 -66.43 38.62
C ALA A 447 20.18 -67.74 38.09
N ASP A 448 19.47 -67.69 36.96
CA ASP A 448 18.83 -68.82 36.34
C ASP A 448 19.82 -69.65 35.49
N ALA A 449 19.93 -70.95 35.77
CA ALA A 449 20.71 -71.88 34.96
C ALA A 449 20.08 -72.11 33.57
N PHE A 450 18.77 -71.90 33.43
CA PHE A 450 17.99 -72.07 32.20
C PHE A 450 17.10 -70.85 31.87
N PRO A 451 17.66 -69.67 31.55
CA PRO A 451 16.93 -68.38 31.40
C PRO A 451 15.85 -68.29 30.30
N ASN A 452 15.53 -69.39 29.61
CA ASN A 452 14.52 -69.43 28.56
C ASN A 452 13.55 -70.61 28.72
N ASP A 453 13.66 -71.37 29.82
CA ASP A 453 12.79 -72.49 30.16
C ASP A 453 12.24 -72.31 31.57
N GLY A 454 11.11 -71.61 31.67
CA GLY A 454 10.47 -71.30 32.96
C GLY A 454 9.88 -72.50 33.70
N THR A 455 10.30 -73.72 33.37
CA THR A 455 10.07 -74.94 34.15
C THR A 455 11.30 -75.44 34.90
N GLU A 456 12.48 -74.88 34.65
CA GLU A 456 13.76 -75.24 35.27
C GLU A 456 14.54 -73.99 35.70
N THR A 457 15.11 -73.98 36.91
CA THR A 457 15.89 -72.83 37.41
C THR A 457 17.24 -73.20 38.00
N VAL A 458 17.42 -74.47 38.36
CA VAL A 458 18.58 -74.97 39.09
C VAL A 458 19.12 -76.19 38.36
N ASP A 459 20.44 -76.23 38.22
CA ASP A 459 21.22 -77.38 37.76
C ASP A 459 22.24 -77.66 38.87
N SER A 460 21.90 -78.55 39.79
CA SER A 460 22.61 -78.75 41.05
C SER A 460 23.97 -79.44 40.88
N ASP A 461 24.16 -80.24 39.84
CA ASP A 461 25.42 -80.93 39.54
C ASP A 461 26.13 -80.49 38.24
N PHE A 462 25.51 -79.58 37.49
CA PHE A 462 26.03 -78.93 36.30
C PHE A 462 26.19 -79.84 35.08
N ASP A 463 25.30 -80.80 34.91
CA ASP A 463 25.31 -81.72 33.78
C ASP A 463 24.51 -81.22 32.55
N GLY A 464 23.73 -80.15 32.73
CA GLY A 464 22.94 -79.49 31.70
C GLY A 464 21.48 -79.93 31.63
N VAL A 465 21.00 -80.77 32.55
CA VAL A 465 19.57 -81.07 32.76
C VAL A 465 19.11 -80.40 34.05
N GLY A 466 17.98 -79.70 34.01
CA GLY A 466 17.48 -79.00 35.20
C GLY A 466 16.95 -79.96 36.27
N ASP A 467 17.07 -79.57 37.53
CA ASP A 467 16.71 -80.38 38.71
C ASP A 467 15.27 -80.94 38.67
N ASN A 468 14.31 -80.29 37.99
CA ASN A 468 12.94 -80.82 37.90
C ASN A 468 12.78 -81.90 36.82
N ALA A 469 13.65 -81.92 35.81
CA ALA A 469 13.69 -82.91 34.75
C ALA A 469 14.68 -84.05 35.04
N ASP A 470 15.69 -83.79 35.86
CA ASP A 470 16.71 -84.76 36.25
C ASP A 470 16.20 -85.72 37.35
N VAL A 471 16.30 -87.02 37.09
CA VAL A 471 15.95 -88.06 38.08
C VAL A 471 17.02 -88.17 39.18
N PHE A 472 18.26 -87.79 38.89
CA PHE A 472 19.38 -87.76 39.81
C PHE A 472 20.05 -86.36 39.90
N PRO A 473 19.38 -85.32 40.43
CA PRO A 473 19.85 -83.91 40.44
C PRO A 473 21.17 -83.61 41.17
N ASN A 474 21.91 -84.61 41.63
CA ASN A 474 23.18 -84.41 42.33
C ASN A 474 24.28 -85.38 41.83
N ASP A 475 24.02 -86.09 40.74
CA ASP A 475 24.96 -87.00 40.08
C ASP A 475 25.03 -86.68 38.58
N ALA A 476 25.98 -85.82 38.21
CA ALA A 476 26.20 -85.37 36.84
C ALA A 476 26.55 -86.47 35.81
N THR A 477 26.56 -87.74 36.21
CA THR A 477 26.74 -88.87 35.33
C THR A 477 25.45 -89.62 35.02
N GLU A 478 24.34 -89.29 35.67
CA GLU A 478 23.05 -89.98 35.54
C GLU A 478 21.91 -88.97 35.44
N VAL A 479 21.06 -89.08 34.43
CA VAL A 479 19.88 -88.19 34.26
C VAL A 479 18.55 -88.94 34.21
N ALA A 480 18.61 -90.26 34.04
CA ALA A 480 17.46 -91.10 33.75
C ALA A 480 17.59 -92.45 34.46
N ASP A 481 16.43 -92.99 34.84
CA ASP A 481 16.22 -94.30 35.47
C ASP A 481 15.05 -94.94 34.72
N ALA A 482 15.35 -95.64 33.63
CA ALA A 482 14.38 -96.05 32.63
C ALA A 482 13.43 -97.15 33.16
N ASP A 483 13.89 -98.00 34.08
CA ASP A 483 13.08 -99.06 34.68
C ASP A 483 12.63 -98.79 36.14
N GLY A 484 13.18 -97.74 36.77
CA GLY A 484 12.73 -97.21 38.04
C GLY A 484 13.28 -97.96 39.26
N ASP A 485 14.44 -98.61 39.13
CA ASP A 485 15.03 -99.43 40.18
C ASP A 485 15.96 -98.65 41.13
N GLY A 486 16.32 -97.42 40.73
CA GLY A 486 17.13 -96.48 41.50
C GLY A 486 18.62 -96.48 41.17
N VAL A 487 19.08 -97.23 40.17
CA VAL A 487 20.39 -97.09 39.53
C VAL A 487 20.19 -96.30 38.23
N GLY A 488 21.06 -95.33 37.96
CA GLY A 488 20.94 -94.54 36.73
C GLY A 488 21.33 -95.35 35.49
N ASP A 489 20.71 -95.04 34.36
CA ASP A 489 20.85 -95.76 33.08
C ASP A 489 22.32 -95.94 32.64
N ASN A 490 23.24 -95.02 32.97
CA ASN A 490 24.65 -95.14 32.57
C ASN A 490 25.47 -96.06 33.49
N ALA A 491 25.02 -96.28 34.73
CA ALA A 491 25.62 -97.17 35.72
C ALA A 491 24.97 -98.56 35.73
N ASP A 492 23.76 -98.68 35.18
CA ASP A 492 23.01 -99.93 35.09
C ASP A 492 23.42 -100.74 33.85
N ALA A 493 23.94 -101.96 34.05
CA ALA A 493 24.25 -102.87 32.96
C ALA A 493 23.00 -103.39 32.22
N PHE A 494 21.83 -103.31 32.87
CA PHE A 494 20.54 -103.78 32.40
C PHE A 494 19.42 -102.75 32.66
N ASP A 495 19.61 -101.52 32.18
CA ASP A 495 18.74 -100.31 32.25
C ASP A 495 17.24 -100.46 31.88
N GLN A 496 16.76 -101.67 31.61
CA GLN A 496 15.36 -101.98 31.29
C GLN A 496 14.80 -103.14 32.13
N ASP A 497 15.59 -103.75 33.02
CA ASP A 497 15.19 -104.83 33.91
C ASP A 497 15.35 -104.45 35.40
N PRO A 498 14.27 -104.03 36.08
CA PRO A 498 14.34 -103.41 37.41
C PRO A 498 14.67 -104.39 38.56
N PHE A 499 15.15 -105.58 38.23
CA PHE A 499 15.58 -106.61 39.18
C PHE A 499 17.05 -106.98 39.01
N GLU A 500 17.74 -106.43 38.01
CA GLU A 500 19.13 -106.70 37.72
C GLU A 500 19.86 -105.41 37.36
N THR A 501 21.04 -105.21 37.95
CA THR A 501 21.83 -103.99 37.72
C THR A 501 23.28 -104.28 37.40
N THR A 502 23.74 -105.50 37.68
CA THR A 502 25.17 -105.84 37.71
C THR A 502 25.45 -107.06 36.83
N ASP A 503 26.49 -106.94 36.02
CA ASP A 503 27.12 -108.02 35.26
C ASP A 503 28.60 -108.03 35.66
N THR A 504 28.93 -108.76 36.73
CA THR A 504 30.23 -108.64 37.40
C THR A 504 31.38 -109.13 36.52
N ASP A 505 31.17 -110.16 35.70
CA ASP A 505 32.20 -110.73 34.83
C ASP A 505 32.07 -110.36 33.34
N GLY A 506 30.95 -109.74 32.95
CA GLY A 506 30.72 -109.17 31.62
C GLY A 506 30.32 -110.20 30.57
N ASP A 507 29.76 -111.35 30.95
CA ASP A 507 29.35 -112.40 30.03
C ASP A 507 27.97 -112.13 29.37
N GLY A 508 27.24 -111.13 29.87
CA GLY A 508 25.92 -110.69 29.39
C GLY A 508 24.74 -111.34 30.11
N ILE A 509 24.97 -112.11 31.17
CA ILE A 509 23.96 -112.63 32.09
C ILE A 509 24.12 -111.89 33.41
N GLY A 510 23.02 -111.34 33.94
CA GLY A 510 23.08 -110.62 35.20
C GLY A 510 23.42 -111.51 36.39
N ASP A 511 24.11 -110.95 37.39
CA ASP A 511 24.57 -111.64 38.60
C ASP A 511 23.44 -112.40 39.33
N ASN A 512 22.18 -111.96 39.23
CA ASN A 512 21.04 -112.62 39.87
C ASN A 512 20.62 -113.92 39.17
N SER A 513 21.01 -114.08 37.91
CA SER A 513 20.65 -115.18 37.01
C SER A 513 21.83 -116.07 36.67
N ASP A 514 23.05 -115.59 36.92
CA ASP A 514 24.29 -116.33 36.75
C ASP A 514 24.62 -117.19 37.99
N ALA A 515 24.86 -118.49 37.78
CA ALA A 515 25.30 -119.41 38.83
C ALA A 515 26.77 -119.18 39.25
N PHE A 516 27.59 -118.58 38.39
CA PHE A 516 28.99 -118.24 38.64
C PHE A 516 29.32 -116.78 38.23
N PRO A 517 28.77 -115.76 38.93
CA PRO A 517 28.87 -114.33 38.56
C PRO A 517 30.29 -113.72 38.46
N ASP A 518 31.34 -114.49 38.76
CA ASP A 518 32.74 -114.06 38.71
C ASP A 518 33.55 -114.80 37.61
N ASP A 519 32.92 -115.69 36.83
CA ASP A 519 33.56 -116.52 35.80
C ASP A 519 32.77 -116.51 34.49
N ALA A 520 33.11 -115.56 33.61
CA ALA A 520 32.45 -115.36 32.31
C ALA A 520 32.52 -116.55 31.32
N SER A 521 33.13 -117.67 31.72
CA SER A 521 33.14 -118.91 30.95
C SER A 521 32.15 -119.96 31.43
N GLU A 522 31.48 -119.74 32.56
CA GLU A 522 30.49 -120.64 33.15
C GLU A 522 29.30 -119.85 33.66
N ALA A 523 28.09 -120.18 33.21
CA ALA A 523 26.87 -119.51 33.70
C ALA A 523 25.80 -120.47 34.23
N GLU A 524 25.95 -121.77 33.93
CA GLU A 524 24.98 -122.80 34.27
C GLU A 524 25.65 -123.93 35.06
N ASP A 525 25.00 -124.35 36.15
CA ASP A 525 25.32 -125.55 36.95
C ASP A 525 24.05 -126.41 37.00
N THR A 526 23.94 -127.35 36.07
CA THR A 526 22.66 -128.05 35.82
C THR A 526 22.29 -129.02 36.94
N ASP A 527 23.26 -129.72 37.51
CA ASP A 527 23.02 -130.68 38.59
C ASP A 527 23.41 -130.17 39.98
N ASN A 528 23.92 -128.94 40.07
CA ASN A 528 24.21 -128.17 41.28
C ASN A 528 25.31 -128.81 42.13
N ASP A 529 26.32 -129.37 41.49
CA ASP A 529 27.44 -130.00 42.17
C ASP A 529 28.61 -129.03 42.42
N GLY A 530 28.55 -127.83 41.84
CA GLY A 530 29.50 -126.74 41.99
C GLY A 530 30.57 -126.67 40.91
N VAL A 531 30.52 -127.51 39.88
CA VAL A 531 31.33 -127.39 38.67
C VAL A 531 30.43 -126.90 37.53
N GLY A 532 30.86 -125.85 36.83
CA GLY A 532 30.08 -125.33 35.71
C GLY A 532 29.95 -126.34 34.57
N ASN A 533 28.82 -126.31 33.88
CA ASN A 533 28.48 -127.24 32.80
C ASN A 533 29.59 -127.39 31.74
N ASN A 534 30.39 -126.34 31.46
CA ASN A 534 31.41 -126.40 30.42
C ASN A 534 32.70 -127.10 30.88
N ALA A 535 32.92 -127.19 32.20
CA ALA A 535 34.02 -127.88 32.85
C ALA A 535 33.63 -129.30 33.35
N ASP A 536 32.34 -129.60 33.46
CA ASP A 536 31.83 -130.90 33.92
C ASP A 536 31.67 -131.90 32.76
N ALA A 537 32.41 -133.00 32.80
CA ALA A 537 32.29 -134.08 31.82
C ALA A 537 30.95 -134.84 31.92
N PHE A 538 30.26 -134.73 33.05
CA PHE A 538 29.01 -135.40 33.39
C PHE A 538 27.99 -134.43 34.03
N ASP A 539 27.73 -133.30 33.37
CA ASP A 539 26.81 -132.18 33.71
C ASP A 539 25.36 -132.49 34.18
N ASN A 540 25.00 -133.76 34.32
CA ASN A 540 23.71 -134.22 34.82
C ASN A 540 23.84 -135.28 35.95
N ASP A 541 25.05 -135.64 36.36
CA ASP A 541 25.35 -136.57 37.46
C ASP A 541 26.18 -135.86 38.55
N PRO A 542 25.54 -135.38 39.63
CA PRO A 542 26.20 -134.53 40.65
C PRO A 542 27.16 -135.30 41.56
N THR A 543 27.49 -136.54 41.21
CA THR A 543 28.45 -137.38 41.93
C THR A 543 29.73 -137.63 41.15
N GLU A 544 29.81 -137.13 39.92
CA GLU A 544 30.93 -137.35 39.03
C GLU A 544 31.19 -136.13 38.16
N THR A 545 32.44 -135.72 38.04
CA THR A 545 32.80 -134.55 37.22
C THR A 545 33.97 -134.79 36.28
N THR A 546 34.71 -135.88 36.48
CA THR A 546 35.98 -136.12 35.79
C THR A 546 36.00 -137.50 35.15
N ASP A 547 36.48 -137.55 33.90
CA ASP A 547 36.83 -138.76 33.16
C ASP A 547 38.29 -138.61 32.72
N SER A 548 39.22 -139.06 33.57
CA SER A 548 40.64 -138.75 33.46
C SER A 548 41.31 -139.44 32.26
N ASP A 549 40.82 -140.58 31.80
CA ASP A 549 41.36 -141.29 30.65
C ASP A 549 40.43 -141.35 29.42
N GLY A 550 39.20 -140.86 29.55
CA GLY A 550 38.26 -140.64 28.46
C GLY A 550 37.56 -141.91 28.00
N ASP A 551 37.43 -142.91 28.87
CA ASP A 551 36.82 -144.19 28.53
C ASP A 551 35.29 -144.20 28.67
N GLY A 552 34.74 -143.13 29.27
CA GLY A 552 33.31 -142.90 29.47
C GLY A 552 32.75 -143.42 30.80
N VAL A 553 33.60 -143.91 31.71
CA VAL A 553 33.25 -144.18 33.11
C VAL A 553 33.89 -143.11 33.98
N GLY A 554 33.10 -142.50 34.85
CA GLY A 554 33.60 -141.49 35.77
C GLY A 554 34.68 -142.00 36.73
N ASP A 555 35.65 -141.15 37.05
CA ASP A 555 36.79 -141.46 37.90
C ASP A 555 36.40 -142.05 39.27
N ASN A 556 35.26 -141.65 39.85
CA ASN A 556 34.82 -142.19 41.15
C ASN A 556 34.26 -143.61 41.04
N SER A 557 33.80 -144.00 39.85
CA SER A 557 33.27 -145.35 39.56
C SER A 557 34.29 -146.27 38.90
N ASP A 558 35.36 -145.72 38.32
CA ASP A 558 36.42 -146.46 37.66
C ASP A 558 37.45 -146.99 38.68
N TRP A 559 37.73 -148.30 38.65
CA TRP A 559 38.78 -148.91 39.47
C TRP A 559 40.19 -148.50 39.04
N ALA A 560 40.44 -148.24 37.74
CA ALA A 560 41.71 -147.73 37.24
C ALA A 560 41.51 -146.44 36.42
N PRO A 561 41.22 -145.29 37.07
CA PRO A 561 40.87 -143.99 36.44
C PRO A 561 41.91 -143.35 35.51
N ASN A 562 43.00 -144.04 35.20
CA ASN A 562 44.06 -143.54 34.33
C ASN A 562 44.50 -144.58 33.29
N ASP A 563 43.77 -145.69 33.18
CA ASP A 563 44.01 -146.76 32.22
C ASP A 563 42.69 -147.20 31.57
N ALA A 564 42.32 -146.51 30.50
CA ALA A 564 41.12 -146.71 29.71
C ALA A 564 40.91 -148.15 29.15
N ALA A 565 41.84 -149.08 29.38
CA ALA A 565 41.69 -150.48 29.06
C ALA A 565 41.08 -151.32 30.19
N GLU A 566 41.02 -150.80 31.42
CA GLU A 566 40.58 -151.53 32.62
C GLU A 566 39.67 -150.66 33.48
N THR A 567 38.39 -151.06 33.61
CA THR A 567 37.45 -150.33 34.46
C THR A 567 37.17 -151.02 35.80
N THR A 568 37.58 -152.29 35.94
CA THR A 568 37.14 -153.19 37.01
C THR A 568 38.21 -154.22 37.38
N ASP A 569 38.34 -154.52 38.67
CA ASP A 569 39.08 -155.65 39.26
C ASP A 569 38.12 -156.40 40.18
N SER A 570 37.56 -157.50 39.67
CA SER A 570 36.41 -158.17 40.25
C SER A 570 36.76 -159.00 41.48
N ASP A 571 37.95 -159.58 41.56
CA ASP A 571 38.39 -160.36 42.73
C ASP A 571 39.33 -159.60 43.69
N GLY A 572 39.78 -158.41 43.29
CA GLY A 572 40.50 -157.45 44.12
C GLY A 572 41.95 -157.85 44.37
N ASP A 573 42.55 -158.61 43.47
CA ASP A 573 43.92 -159.10 43.62
C ASP A 573 44.99 -158.13 43.11
N GLY A 574 44.55 -157.04 42.46
CA GLY A 574 45.39 -155.95 41.98
C GLY A 574 45.78 -156.06 40.51
N VAL A 575 45.20 -157.00 39.75
CA VAL A 575 45.28 -157.05 38.28
C VAL A 575 43.87 -156.82 37.71
N GLY A 576 43.74 -155.87 36.79
CA GLY A 576 42.44 -155.57 36.16
C GLY A 576 41.89 -156.77 35.40
N ASP A 577 40.55 -156.88 35.36
CA ASP A 577 39.84 -158.04 34.83
C ASP A 577 40.25 -158.41 33.39
N ASN A 578 40.62 -157.44 32.56
CA ASN A 578 41.02 -157.74 31.17
C ASN A 578 42.46 -158.27 31.05
N ALA A 579 43.31 -158.00 32.05
CA ALA A 579 44.68 -158.47 32.15
C ALA A 579 44.82 -159.75 32.99
N ASP A 580 43.81 -160.10 33.79
CA ASP A 580 43.79 -161.31 34.60
C ASP A 580 43.24 -162.52 33.80
N ALA A 581 44.00 -163.61 33.77
CA ALA A 581 43.55 -164.86 33.16
C ALA A 581 42.46 -165.58 33.99
N PHE A 582 42.36 -165.27 35.29
CA PHE A 582 41.37 -165.80 36.22
C PHE A 582 40.76 -164.68 37.10
N PRO A 583 39.98 -163.74 36.52
CA PRO A 583 39.50 -162.49 37.18
C PRO A 583 38.56 -162.66 38.40
N GLU A 584 38.35 -163.89 38.86
CA GLU A 584 37.43 -164.24 39.94
C GLU A 584 38.13 -165.15 41.00
N ASP A 585 39.45 -165.37 40.88
CA ASP A 585 40.28 -166.16 41.78
C ASP A 585 41.60 -165.43 42.12
N ALA A 586 41.51 -164.57 43.14
CA ALA A 586 42.61 -163.74 43.65
C ALA A 586 43.90 -164.47 44.11
N SER A 587 43.96 -165.80 44.01
CA SER A 587 45.17 -166.57 44.28
C SER A 587 46.02 -166.85 43.04
N GLU A 588 45.53 -166.50 41.86
CA GLU A 588 46.17 -166.82 40.59
C GLU A 588 45.83 -165.82 39.48
N THR A 589 46.85 -165.13 38.96
CA THR A 589 46.67 -164.18 37.86
C THR A 589 47.16 -164.69 36.50
N THR A 590 47.89 -165.82 36.49
CA THR A 590 48.65 -166.26 35.31
C THR A 590 48.56 -167.77 35.04
N ASP A 591 48.40 -168.12 33.77
CA ASP A 591 48.49 -169.48 33.23
C ASP A 591 49.52 -169.47 32.09
N SER A 592 50.79 -169.61 32.45
CA SER A 592 51.89 -169.44 31.49
C SER A 592 51.94 -170.55 30.43
N ASP A 593 51.43 -171.75 30.73
CA ASP A 593 51.42 -172.86 29.78
C ASP A 593 50.08 -173.05 29.04
N GLY A 594 49.07 -172.26 29.42
CA GLY A 594 47.78 -172.16 28.77
C GLY A 594 46.94 -173.42 28.91
N ASN A 595 47.15 -174.20 29.97
CA ASN A 595 46.47 -175.49 30.17
C ASN A 595 45.16 -175.37 30.97
N GLY A 596 44.84 -174.18 31.47
CA GLY A 596 43.67 -173.86 32.28
C GLY A 596 43.83 -174.14 33.78
N VAL A 597 45.06 -174.40 34.25
CA VAL A 597 45.43 -174.49 35.66
C VAL A 597 46.49 -173.44 35.94
N GLY A 598 46.22 -172.61 36.94
CA GLY A 598 47.13 -171.59 37.41
C GLY A 598 48.57 -172.04 37.68
N ASP A 599 49.53 -171.16 37.39
CA ASP A 599 50.95 -171.41 37.58
C ASP A 599 51.29 -171.73 39.06
N ASN A 600 50.68 -171.03 40.02
CA ASN A 600 50.88 -171.31 41.45
C ASN A 600 50.32 -172.69 41.83
N ALA A 601 49.14 -173.05 41.32
CA ALA A 601 48.54 -174.36 41.53
C ALA A 601 49.41 -175.50 40.95
N GLN A 602 50.01 -175.28 39.77
CA GLN A 602 50.88 -176.26 39.13
C GLN A 602 52.19 -176.48 39.90
N ALA A 603 52.81 -175.40 40.41
CA ALA A 603 54.04 -175.48 41.21
C ALA A 603 53.86 -176.31 42.49
N ILE A 604 52.69 -176.25 43.12
CA ILE A 604 52.36 -177.04 44.32
C ILE A 604 52.28 -178.54 43.98
N ALA A 605 51.61 -178.89 42.88
CA ALA A 605 51.44 -180.28 42.45
C ALA A 605 52.78 -180.98 42.12
N GLU A 606 53.72 -180.27 41.47
CA GLU A 606 55.03 -180.82 41.14
C GLU A 606 55.91 -181.07 42.38
N ALA A 607 55.82 -180.20 43.39
CA ALA A 607 56.56 -180.33 44.64
C ALA A 607 56.15 -181.58 45.45
N GLU A 608 54.87 -181.97 45.40
CA GLU A 608 54.39 -183.20 46.06
C GLU A 608 54.84 -184.47 45.34
N ALA A 609 54.82 -184.48 44.00
CA ALA A 609 55.29 -185.61 43.21
C ALA A 609 56.79 -185.91 43.44
N ALA A 610 57.62 -184.87 43.63
CA ALA A 610 59.04 -185.00 43.92
C ALA A 610 59.31 -185.66 45.29
N ARG A 611 58.50 -185.36 46.32
CA ARG A 611 58.63 -185.96 47.66
C ARG A 611 58.32 -187.45 47.67
N GLN A 612 57.32 -187.90 46.93
CA GLN A 612 56.94 -189.32 46.88
C GLN A 612 58.07 -190.18 46.29
N LYS A 613 58.74 -189.68 45.24
CA LYS A 613 59.80 -190.40 44.53
C LYS A 613 61.06 -190.61 45.38
N ALA A 614 61.40 -189.66 46.23
CA ALA A 614 62.56 -189.73 47.12
C ALA A 614 62.38 -190.75 48.28
N ALA A 615 61.14 -191.01 48.71
CA ALA A 615 60.85 -191.97 49.78
C ALA A 615 61.04 -193.43 49.34
N ASP A 616 60.64 -193.76 48.10
CA ASP A 616 60.70 -195.13 47.57
C ASP A 616 62.14 -195.60 47.29
N GLU A 617 63.03 -194.69 46.91
CA GLU A 617 64.42 -195.05 46.58
C GLU A 617 65.25 -195.38 47.82
N LYS A 618 64.95 -194.74 48.95
CA LYS A 618 65.66 -194.94 50.23
C LYS A 618 65.36 -196.30 50.86
N LEU A 619 64.17 -196.86 50.64
CA LEU A 619 63.80 -198.16 51.21
C LEU A 619 64.41 -199.34 50.42
N ARG A 620 64.60 -199.21 49.10
CA ARG A 620 65.19 -200.28 48.27
C ARG A 620 66.64 -200.60 48.62
N ASN A 621 67.44 -199.62 49.06
CA ASN A 621 68.86 -199.84 49.35
C ASN A 621 69.16 -200.51 50.69
N SER A 622 68.17 -200.65 51.58
CA SER A 622 68.42 -201.17 52.94
C SER A 622 68.34 -202.70 53.07
N ILE A 623 67.91 -203.42 52.03
CA ILE A 623 67.57 -204.87 52.11
C ILE A 623 68.70 -205.82 51.60
N ILE A 624 69.85 -205.31 51.10
CA ILE A 624 70.93 -206.17 50.52
C ILE A 624 72.07 -206.54 51.48
N ILE A 625 72.12 -206.07 52.74
CA ILE A 625 73.11 -206.57 53.72
C ILE A 625 72.41 -207.27 54.89
N GLY A 626 71.94 -208.47 54.60
CA GLY A 626 71.68 -209.53 55.56
C GLY A 626 72.07 -210.88 54.94
N VAL A 627 73.37 -211.22 54.94
CA VAL A 627 73.95 -212.58 54.80
C VAL A 627 75.23 -212.66 55.62
#